data_AF-A0A9P7YAS9-F1
#
_entry.id   AF-A0A9P7YAS9-F1
#
_cell.length_a   1.000
_cell.length_b   1.000
_cell.length_c   1.000
_cell.angle_alpha   90.00
_cell.angle_beta   90.00
_cell.angle_gamma   90.00
#
_symmetry.space_group_name_H-M   'P 1'
#
loop_
_entity.id
_entity.type
_entity.pdbx_description
1 polymer ?
#
loop_
_entity_poly.entity_id
_entity_poly.type
_entity_poly.pdbx_seq_one_letter_code
_entity_poly.pdbx_strand_id
1 'polypeptide(L)'
;MHSLHCLNAVRKGLYPQYYKNHNKANASEFEQLLHIDHCIEQLRQVIQCGGDLTPVSLRQYGKEGQKSLIGTPQIHTCRDWAAFREWYLDKGTEWGNLVWTGI
;
A
#
# COMPACT_ATOMS: atom_id res chain seq x y z
N MET A 1 9.83 -5.07 2.80
CA MET A 1 8.53 -4.54 3.28
C MET A 1 8.23 -3.11 2.77
N HIS A 2 8.89 -2.63 1.71
CA HIS A 2 8.70 -1.25 1.26
C HIS A 2 7.31 -1.00 0.64
N SER A 3 6.84 -1.88 -0.25
CA SER A 3 5.54 -1.72 -0.92
C SER A 3 4.35 -1.70 0.04
N LEU A 4 4.36 -2.52 1.09
CA LEU A 4 3.30 -2.51 2.11
C LEU A 4 3.35 -1.26 3.00
N HIS A 5 4.55 -0.79 3.36
CA HIS A 5 4.73 0.49 4.03
C HIS A 5 4.18 1.64 3.19
N CYS A 6 4.56 1.68 1.90
CA CYS A 6 4.07 2.68 0.95
C CYS A 6 2.54 2.64 0.80
N LEU A 7 1.94 1.46 0.69
CA LEU A 7 0.49 1.31 0.64
C LEU A 7 -0.20 1.83 1.90
N ASN A 8 0.35 1.55 3.09
CA ASN A 8 -0.20 2.05 4.34
C ASN A 8 -0.04 3.57 4.47
N ALA A 9 1.07 4.14 3.97
CA ALA A 9 1.27 5.58 3.93
C ALA A 9 0.20 6.26 3.06
N VAL A 10 -0.02 5.78 1.82
CA VAL A 10 -1.08 6.26 0.93
C VAL A 10 -2.45 6.14 1.59
N ARG A 11 -2.77 4.98 2.17
CA ARG A 11 -4.04 4.74 2.88
C ARG A 11 -4.28 5.76 4.00
N LYS A 12 -3.25 6.10 4.77
CA LYS A 12 -3.36 7.13 5.81
C LYS A 12 -3.50 8.53 5.22
N GLY A 13 -2.81 8.82 4.12
CA GLY A 13 -2.89 10.08 3.38
C GLY A 13 -4.28 10.38 2.81
N LEU A 14 -5.10 9.35 2.51
CA LEU A 14 -6.49 9.51 2.08
C LEU A 14 -7.43 9.99 3.21
N TYR A 15 -7.07 9.77 4.48
CA TYR A 15 -7.91 10.10 5.65
C TYR A 15 -7.12 10.90 6.70
N PRO A 16 -6.60 12.09 6.34
CA PRO A 16 -5.69 12.83 7.21
C PRO A 16 -6.34 13.20 8.55
N GLN A 17 -7.65 13.49 8.58
CA GLN A 17 -8.36 13.84 9.81
C GLN A 17 -8.43 12.69 10.81
N TYR A 18 -8.59 11.44 10.32
CA TYR A 18 -8.62 10.26 11.18
C TYR A 18 -7.21 9.93 11.71
N TYR A 19 -6.19 10.10 10.88
CA TYR A 19 -4.81 9.73 11.22
C TYR A 19 -3.98 10.85 11.86
N LYS A 20 -4.50 12.08 11.95
CA LYS A 20 -3.82 13.26 12.51
C LYS A 20 -3.17 12.99 13.88
N ASN A 21 -3.87 12.27 14.77
CA ASN A 21 -3.39 11.95 16.13
C ASN A 21 -2.65 10.61 16.23
N HIS A 22 -2.67 9.80 15.16
CA HIS A 22 -2.06 8.48 15.11
C HIS A 22 -0.66 8.52 14.47
N ASN A 23 -0.36 9.57 13.71
CA ASN A 23 0.95 9.80 13.12
C ASN A 23 1.84 10.51 14.15
N LYS A 24 2.73 9.74 14.79
CA LYS A 24 3.72 10.25 15.75
C LYS A 24 4.93 10.93 15.08
N ALA A 25 4.95 11.01 13.76
CA ALA A 25 6.05 11.60 13.02
C ALA A 25 5.92 13.14 13.08
N ASN A 26 6.93 13.81 13.62
CA ASN A 26 7.06 15.27 13.60
C ASN A 26 7.49 15.75 12.20
N ALA A 27 6.72 15.40 11.17
CA ALA A 27 6.96 15.81 9.80
C ALA A 27 6.02 16.96 9.42
N SER A 28 6.55 17.97 8.74
CA SER A 28 5.77 19.03 8.13
C SER A 28 4.78 18.47 7.09
N GLU A 29 3.76 19.26 6.74
CA GLU A 29 2.79 18.88 5.69
C GLU A 29 3.48 18.60 4.35
N PHE A 30 4.49 19.41 4.00
CA PHE A 30 5.26 19.21 2.77
C PHE A 30 6.02 17.87 2.76
N GLU A 31 6.69 17.52 3.86
CA GLU A 31 7.40 16.24 3.99
C GLU A 31 6.44 15.05 3.91
N GLN A 32 5.24 15.18 4.48
CA GLN A 32 4.22 14.15 4.36
C GLN A 32 3.78 13.96 2.91
N LEU A 33 3.52 15.04 2.18
CA LEU A 33 3.16 14.97 0.76
C LEU A 33 4.28 14.36 -0.09
N LEU A 34 5.53 14.78 0.11
CA LEU A 34 6.69 14.22 -0.60
C LEU A 34 6.84 12.72 -0.32
N HIS A 35 6.61 12.29 0.92
CA HIS A 35 6.65 10.87 1.26
C HIS A 35 5.54 10.08 0.55
N ILE A 36 4.32 10.62 0.43
CA ILE A 36 3.24 9.98 -0.32
C ILE A 36 3.57 9.90 -1.81
N ASP A 37 4.13 10.94 -2.41
CA ASP A 37 4.53 10.96 -3.82
C ASP A 37 5.58 9.88 -4.13
N HIS A 38 6.64 9.80 -3.31
CA HIS A 38 7.63 8.72 -3.38
C HIS A 38 6.98 7.33 -3.23
N CYS A 39 6.02 7.19 -2.30
CA CYS A 39 5.31 5.93 -2.11
C CYS A 39 4.51 5.51 -3.35
N ILE A 40 3.86 6.46 -4.03
CA ILE A 40 3.12 6.20 -5.27
C ILE A 40 4.08 5.72 -6.37
N GLU A 41 5.22 6.38 -6.53
CA GLU A 41 6.20 5.99 -7.54
C GLU A 41 6.80 4.60 -7.29
N GLN A 42 7.12 4.29 -6.02
CA GLN A 42 7.59 2.96 -5.63
C GLN A 42 6.55 1.86 -5.89
N LEU A 43 5.26 2.13 -5.60
CA LEU A 43 4.18 1.20 -5.89
C LEU A 43 3.99 1.02 -7.40
N ARG A 44 4.06 2.11 -8.18
CA ARG A 44 3.98 2.05 -9.65
C ARG A 44 5.07 1.14 -10.23
N GLN A 45 6.32 1.31 -9.80
CA GLN A 45 7.43 0.47 -10.26
C GLN A 45 7.20 -1.00 -9.91
N VAL A 46 6.80 -1.30 -8.67
CA VAL A 46 6.51 -2.68 -8.25
C VAL A 46 5.38 -3.31 -9.06
N ILE A 47 4.32 -2.56 -9.36
CA ILE A 47 3.19 -3.04 -10.18
C ILE A 47 3.65 -3.33 -11.61
N GLN A 48 4.42 -2.43 -12.22
CA GLN A 48 4.89 -2.61 -13.60
C GLN A 48 5.92 -3.74 -13.72
N CYS A 49 6.81 -3.90 -12.75
CA CYS A 49 7.78 -4.99 -12.73
C CYS A 49 7.14 -6.33 -12.37
N GLY A 50 6.11 -6.34 -11.52
CA GLY A 50 5.40 -7.54 -11.11
C GLY A 50 4.44 -8.07 -12.16
N GLY A 51 3.79 -7.17 -12.92
CA GLY A 51 2.92 -7.48 -14.06
C GLY A 51 1.72 -8.37 -13.68
N ASP A 52 0.62 -7.76 -13.24
CA ASP A 52 -0.64 -8.50 -13.08
C ASP A 52 -1.44 -8.48 -14.39
N LEU A 53 -1.60 -9.66 -15.00
CA LEU A 53 -2.35 -9.85 -16.24
C LEU A 53 -3.81 -10.28 -15.99
N THR A 54 -4.25 -10.32 -14.73
CA THR A 54 -5.62 -10.71 -14.37
C THR A 54 -6.60 -9.61 -14.83
N PRO A 55 -7.53 -9.89 -15.76
CA PRO A 55 -8.46 -8.88 -16.23
C PRO A 55 -9.45 -8.50 -15.12
N VAL A 56 -9.60 -7.20 -14.86
CA VAL A 56 -10.56 -6.66 -13.88
C VAL A 56 -11.79 -6.15 -14.62
N SER A 57 -12.92 -6.84 -14.49
CA SER A 57 -14.19 -6.40 -15.09
C SER A 57 -14.79 -5.25 -14.30
N LEU A 58 -15.32 -4.25 -15.01
CA LEU A 58 -16.00 -3.10 -14.40
C LEU A 58 -17.49 -3.42 -14.17
N ARG A 59 -18.02 -3.08 -12.99
CA ARG A 59 -19.46 -3.13 -12.69
C ARG A 59 -19.99 -1.74 -12.38
N GLN A 60 -21.26 -1.52 -12.70
CA GLN A 60 -21.96 -0.28 -12.36
C GLN A 60 -22.22 -0.21 -10.85
N TYR A 61 -21.99 0.97 -10.27
CA TYR A 61 -22.23 1.26 -8.86
C TYR A 61 -22.85 2.67 -8.73
N GLY A 62 -23.89 2.82 -7.88
CA GLY A 62 -24.63 4.08 -7.68
C GLY A 62 -26.13 3.98 -7.98
N LYS A 63 -26.88 5.05 -7.71
CA LYS A 63 -28.32 5.17 -8.05
C LYS A 63 -28.49 5.57 -9.53
N GLU A 64 -29.66 5.28 -10.11
CA GLU A 64 -29.97 5.68 -11.49
C GLU A 64 -29.71 7.17 -11.73
N GLY A 65 -28.95 7.48 -12.79
CA GLY A 65 -28.49 8.84 -13.14
C GLY A 65 -27.05 9.19 -12.73
N GLN A 66 -26.45 8.47 -11.77
CA GLN A 66 -25.05 8.68 -11.32
C GLN A 66 -24.33 7.33 -11.16
N LYS A 67 -23.97 6.70 -12.29
CA LYS A 67 -23.28 5.40 -12.28
C LYS A 67 -21.76 5.60 -12.39
N SER A 68 -21.03 5.22 -11.35
CA SER A 68 -19.57 5.06 -11.39
C SER A 68 -19.22 3.60 -11.70
N LEU A 69 -18.11 3.38 -12.43
CA LEU A 69 -17.59 2.05 -12.67
C LEU A 69 -16.58 1.68 -11.59
N ILE A 70 -16.74 0.50 -11.00
CA ILE A 70 -15.81 -0.04 -10.00
C ILE A 70 -15.31 -1.39 -10.49
N GLY A 71 -14.01 -1.64 -10.34
CA GLY A 71 -13.41 -2.94 -10.64
C GLY A 71 -13.98 -4.05 -9.76
N THR A 72 -14.32 -5.17 -10.36
CA THR A 72 -14.79 -6.36 -9.65
C THR A 72 -13.59 -7.14 -9.11
N PRO A 73 -13.61 -7.58 -7.83
CA PRO A 73 -12.55 -8.41 -7.29
C PRO A 73 -12.28 -9.64 -8.15
N GLN A 74 -11.01 -9.96 -8.36
CA GLN A 74 -10.57 -11.15 -9.07
C GLN A 74 -9.90 -12.14 -8.11
N ILE A 75 -9.84 -13.40 -8.50
CA ILE A 75 -9.12 -14.42 -7.75
C ILE A 75 -7.64 -14.29 -8.11
N HIS A 76 -6.78 -14.17 -7.09
CA HIS A 76 -5.34 -14.13 -7.24
C HIS A 76 -4.72 -15.26 -6.42
N THR A 77 -3.60 -15.81 -6.90
CA THR A 77 -2.79 -16.74 -6.12
C THR A 77 -1.77 -15.95 -5.32
N CYS A 78 -1.90 -15.94 -3.99
CA CYS A 78 -0.97 -15.24 -3.12
C CYS A 78 0.31 -16.04 -2.90
N ARG A 79 1.40 -15.33 -2.60
CA ARG A 79 2.61 -15.94 -2.03
C ARG A 79 2.34 -16.31 -0.57
N ASP A 80 3.07 -17.31 -0.06
CA ASP A 80 3.02 -17.66 1.35
C ASP A 80 3.59 -16.54 2.21
N TRP A 81 2.70 -15.90 2.98
CA TRP A 81 3.05 -14.77 3.83
C TRP A 81 3.80 -15.17 5.10
N ALA A 82 3.58 -16.37 5.62
CA ALA A 82 4.28 -16.85 6.80
C ALA A 82 5.75 -17.09 6.45
N ALA A 83 6.00 -17.85 5.38
CA ALA A 83 7.35 -18.11 4.88
C ALA A 83 8.11 -16.82 4.52
N PHE A 84 7.44 -15.88 3.83
CA PHE A 84 8.06 -14.59 3.52
C PHE A 84 8.39 -13.78 4.79
N ARG A 85 7.50 -13.75 5.79
CA ARG A 85 7.71 -12.97 7.01
C ARG A 85 8.91 -13.51 7.80
N GLU A 86 9.01 -14.82 7.93
CA GLU A 86 10.14 -15.48 8.58
C GLU A 86 11.46 -15.09 7.89
N TRP A 87 11.55 -15.26 6.58
CA TRP A 87 12.71 -14.85 5.79
C TRP A 87 13.06 -13.36 5.96
N TYR A 88 12.05 -12.48 5.94
CA TYR A 88 12.26 -11.04 6.06
C TYR A 88 12.80 -10.64 7.43
N LEU A 89 12.29 -11.26 8.51
CA LEU A 89 12.77 -11.00 9.86
C LEU A 89 14.19 -11.52 10.05
N ASP A 90 14.50 -12.74 9.59
CA ASP A 90 15.84 -13.31 9.60
C ASP A 90 16.87 -12.36 8.94
N LYS A 91 16.60 -11.93 7.70
CA LYS A 91 17.46 -10.97 6.99
C LYS A 91 17.53 -9.60 7.65
N GLY A 92 16.44 -9.15 8.27
CA GLY A 92 16.42 -7.92 9.06
C GLY A 92 17.32 -7.98 10.29
N THR A 93 17.44 -9.15 10.92
CA THR A 93 18.38 -9.35 12.04
C THR A 93 19.82 -9.48 11.57
N GLU A 94 20.06 -10.09 10.41
CA GLU A 94 21.39 -10.28 9.84
C GLU A 94 22.02 -8.96 9.34
N TRP A 95 21.23 -8.11 8.67
CA TRP A 95 21.76 -6.94 7.94
C TRP A 95 21.51 -5.60 8.66
N GLY A 96 20.77 -5.62 9.78
CA GLY A 96 20.64 -4.50 10.72
C GLY A 96 19.58 -3.45 10.35
N ASN A 97 18.69 -3.16 11.32
CA ASN A 97 17.73 -2.05 11.37
C ASN A 97 16.43 -2.15 10.56
N LEU A 98 15.88 -3.35 10.34
CA LEU A 98 14.48 -3.48 9.93
C LEU A 98 13.57 -3.61 11.17
N VAL A 99 13.27 -2.47 11.83
CA VAL A 99 12.26 -2.45 12.91
C VAL A 99 10.87 -2.53 12.27
N TRP A 100 10.25 -3.71 12.32
CA TRP A 100 8.84 -3.86 11.96
C TRP A 100 7.97 -3.20 13.04
N THR A 101 7.28 -2.11 12.69
CA THR A 101 6.39 -1.37 13.61
C THR A 101 4.93 -1.81 13.55
N GLY A 102 4.65 -2.95 12.92
CA GLY A 102 3.27 -3.40 12.74
C GLY A 102 2.54 -2.71 11.60
N ILE A 103 1.54 -3.40 11.04
CA ILE A 103 0.39 -2.78 10.37
C ILE A 103 -0.72 -2.70 11.41
#